data_AF-A0A820A6T9-F1
#
_entry.id   AF-A0A820A6T9-F1
#
_cell.length_a   1.000
_cell.length_b   1.000
_cell.length_c   1.000
_cell.angle_alpha   90.00
_cell.angle_beta   90.00
_cell.angle_gamma   90.00
#
_symmetry.space_group_name_H-M   'P 1'
#
loop_
_entity.id
_entity.type
_entity.pdbx_description
1 polymer ?
#
loop_
_entity_poly.entity_id
_entity_poly.type
_entity_poly.pdbx_seq_one_letter_code
_entity_poly.pdbx_strand_id
1 'polypeptide(L)'
;MCTLKLGRYFAFVFICFAIIHSIVLGSYFDIHPTLGCVLSNYVAVQYSTYFFYPILIGFLPIIIASSFSILAYHNARHIIRRQLPIVRRKLDKQITAMILIRVIAFVCLSLPYNAYRIYAVNFPTPRGMPMAYAISRLLQTIFLSIYIINYMVSCYIFIIFSSRFRRQVKFVLVKKCWQRWKYWCCHTNNRVEPFNIEARNSQIESDENI
;
A
#
# COMPACT_ATOMS: atom_id res chain seq x y z
N MET A 1 -0.85 27.39 14.09
CA MET A 1 -0.73 27.07 12.65
C MET A 1 0.35 26.00 12.48
N CYS A 2 -0.01 24.75 12.15
CA CYS A 2 0.99 23.77 11.74
C CYS A 2 1.41 24.08 10.30
N THR A 3 2.66 24.48 10.11
CA THR A 3 3.20 24.78 8.79
C THR A 3 3.55 23.47 8.07
N LEU A 4 3.20 23.36 6.79
CA LEU A 4 3.60 22.21 5.95
C LEU A 4 5.12 21.94 6.00
N LYS A 5 5.92 22.99 6.26
CA LYS A 5 7.36 22.91 6.48
C LYS A 5 7.73 22.03 7.69
N LEU A 6 7.03 22.20 8.82
CA LEU A 6 7.25 21.42 10.03
C LEU A 6 6.87 19.95 9.83
N GLY A 7 5.73 19.68 9.18
CA GLY A 7 5.32 18.32 8.87
C GLY A 7 6.33 17.58 7.97
N ARG A 8 6.88 18.28 6.97
CA ARG A 8 7.94 17.74 6.11
C ARG A 8 9.22 17.44 6.90
N TYR A 9 9.59 18.31 7.83
CA TYR A 9 10.75 18.09 8.69
C TYR A 9 10.58 16.83 9.56
N PHE A 10 9.45 16.68 10.25
CA PHE A 10 9.19 15.48 11.05
C PHE A 10 9.15 14.21 10.22
N ALA A 11 8.53 14.26 9.03
CA ALA A 11 8.53 13.12 8.12
C ALA A 11 9.95 12.72 7.70
N PHE A 12 10.81 13.70 7.39
CA PHE A 12 12.20 13.45 7.02
C PHE A 12 12.99 12.82 8.19
N VAL A 13 12.91 13.41 9.39
CA VAL A 13 13.57 12.87 10.59
C VAL A 13 13.11 11.44 10.87
N PHE A 14 11.81 11.17 10.77
CA PHE A 14 11.26 9.83 10.98
C PHE A 14 11.76 8.82 9.93
N ILE A 15 11.86 9.22 8.67
CA ILE A 15 12.41 8.37 7.59
C ILE A 15 13.89 8.06 7.86
N CYS A 16 14.70 9.08 8.19
CA CYS A 16 16.11 8.87 8.52
C CYS A 16 16.28 7.93 9.72
N PHE A 17 15.49 8.13 10.79
CA PHE A 17 15.49 7.24 11.94
C PHE A 17 15.11 5.81 11.55
N ALA A 18 14.06 5.63 10.75
CA ALA A 18 13.61 4.31 10.29
C ALA A 18 14.68 3.59 9.45
N ILE A 19 15.39 4.32 8.57
CA ILE A 19 16.47 3.75 7.75
C ILE A 19 17.63 3.30 8.64
N ILE A 20 18.12 4.17 9.52
CA ILE A 20 19.23 3.86 10.42
C ILE A 20 18.88 2.65 11.29
N HIS A 21 17.67 2.67 11.88
CA HIS A 21 17.17 1.56 12.70
C HIS A 21 17.09 0.24 11.92
N SER A 22 16.60 0.29 10.67
CA SER A 22 16.50 -0.89 9.81
C SER A 22 17.86 -1.46 9.42
N ILE A 23 18.86 -0.61 9.18
CA ILE A 23 20.23 -1.04 8.87
C ILE A 23 20.85 -1.73 10.08
N VAL A 24 20.73 -1.13 11.26
CA VAL A 24 21.24 -1.72 12.51
C VAL A 24 20.58 -3.07 12.76
N LEU A 25 19.25 -3.16 12.64
CA LEU A 25 18.55 -4.43 12.80
C LEU A 25 18.97 -5.46 11.74
N GLY A 26 19.17 -5.01 10.50
CA GLY A 26 19.66 -5.80 9.36
C GLY A 26 20.98 -6.51 9.64
N SER A 27 21.92 -5.82 10.30
CA SER A 27 23.24 -6.38 10.62
C SER A 27 23.23 -7.56 11.61
N TYR A 28 22.13 -7.78 12.33
CA TYR A 28 21.99 -8.89 13.28
C TYR A 28 21.29 -10.13 12.70
N PHE A 29 20.91 -10.11 11.43
CA PHE A 29 20.34 -11.27 10.75
C PHE A 29 21.43 -12.19 10.20
N ASP A 30 21.38 -13.46 10.57
CA ASP A 30 22.22 -14.51 10.03
C ASP A 30 21.39 -15.55 9.27
N ILE A 31 22.01 -16.16 8.25
CA ILE A 31 21.41 -17.23 7.47
C ILE A 31 21.83 -18.56 8.09
N HIS A 32 20.88 -19.24 8.74
CA HIS A 32 21.06 -20.61 9.20
C HIS A 32 20.52 -21.61 8.17
N PRO A 33 21.25 -22.69 7.85
CA PRO A 33 20.87 -23.63 6.79
C PRO A 33 19.55 -24.38 7.08
N THR A 34 19.20 -24.55 8.35
CA THR A 34 17.99 -25.29 8.78
C THR A 34 16.82 -24.40 9.18
N LEU A 35 17.09 -23.15 9.58
CA LEU A 35 16.09 -22.24 10.13
C LEU A 35 15.81 -21.03 9.23
N GLY A 36 16.60 -20.87 8.16
CA GLY A 36 16.55 -19.70 7.29
C GLY A 36 17.16 -18.47 7.96
N CYS A 37 16.60 -17.30 7.65
CA CYS A 37 17.06 -16.02 8.17
C CYS A 37 16.52 -15.79 9.60
N VAL A 38 17.41 -15.77 10.59
CA VAL A 38 17.05 -15.58 12.01
C VAL A 38 17.97 -14.56 12.66
N LEU A 39 17.49 -13.88 13.71
CA LEU A 39 18.33 -12.99 14.50
C LEU A 39 19.31 -13.81 15.34
N SER A 40 20.60 -13.57 15.14
CA SER A 40 21.70 -14.29 15.80
C SER A 40 21.91 -13.81 17.23
N ASN A 41 21.79 -12.50 17.45
CA ASN A 41 22.09 -11.88 18.73
C ASN A 41 20.90 -11.91 19.71
N TYR A 42 21.12 -12.43 20.92
CA TYR A 42 20.10 -12.50 21.98
C TYR A 42 19.51 -11.14 22.36
N VAL A 43 20.34 -10.10 22.45
CA VAL A 43 19.89 -8.74 22.79
C VAL A 43 18.98 -8.18 21.70
N ALA A 44 19.36 -8.40 20.43
CA ALA A 44 18.55 -7.98 19.29
C ALA A 44 17.21 -8.74 19.26
N VAL A 45 17.21 -10.05 19.57
CA VAL A 45 15.98 -10.85 19.70
C VAL A 45 15.07 -10.28 20.79
N GLN A 46 15.60 -9.98 21.98
CA GLN A 46 14.79 -9.40 23.06
C GLN A 46 14.25 -8.01 22.68
N TYR A 47 15.10 -7.14 22.15
CA TYR A 47 14.71 -5.82 21.70
C TYR A 47 13.58 -5.87 20.65
N SER A 48 13.75 -6.71 19.63
CA SER A 48 12.73 -6.86 18.59
C SER A 48 11.40 -7.37 19.17
N THR A 49 11.50 -8.36 20.05
CA THR A 49 10.37 -9.10 20.57
C THR A 49 9.53 -8.32 21.58
N TYR A 50 10.17 -7.63 22.53
CA TYR A 50 9.49 -6.93 23.62
C TYR A 50 9.22 -5.46 23.34
N PHE A 51 10.05 -4.80 22.52
CA PHE A 51 9.95 -3.36 22.29
C PHE A 51 9.53 -3.05 20.86
N PHE A 52 10.31 -3.47 19.87
CA PHE A 52 10.12 -3.00 18.49
C PHE A 52 8.76 -3.39 17.89
N TYR A 53 8.42 -4.68 17.90
CA TYR A 53 7.16 -5.14 17.31
C TYR A 53 5.92 -4.66 18.09
N PRO A 54 5.77 -4.93 19.40
CA PRO A 54 4.55 -4.59 20.11
C PRO A 54 4.40 -3.08 20.33
N ILE A 55 5.47 -2.37 20.71
CA ILE A 55 5.37 -0.95 21.07
C ILE A 55 5.50 -0.08 19.81
N LEU A 56 6.63 -0.19 19.10
CA LEU A 56 6.97 0.73 18.02
C LEU A 56 6.10 0.52 16.76
N ILE A 57 5.83 -0.72 16.39
CA ILE A 57 5.02 -1.07 15.20
C ILE A 57 3.54 -1.30 15.56
N GLY A 58 3.24 -1.76 16.78
CA GLY A 58 1.89 -2.08 17.22
C GLY A 58 1.18 -0.91 17.89
N PHE A 59 1.34 -0.77 19.20
CA PHE A 59 0.54 0.12 20.04
C PHE A 59 0.76 1.60 19.77
N LEU A 60 2.01 2.04 19.60
CA LEU A 60 2.32 3.46 19.41
C LEU A 60 1.61 4.03 18.16
N PRO A 61 1.72 3.44 16.96
CA PRO A 61 1.01 3.94 15.78
C PRO A 61 -0.50 3.79 15.92
N ILE A 62 -1.02 2.77 16.60
CA ILE A 62 -2.46 2.64 16.88
C ILE A 62 -2.97 3.82 17.73
N ILE A 63 -2.28 4.15 18.83
CA ILE A 63 -2.66 5.23 19.75
C ILE A 63 -2.56 6.58 19.05
N ILE A 64 -1.45 6.82 18.34
CA ILE A 64 -1.24 8.05 17.58
C ILE A 64 -2.30 8.20 16.49
N ALA A 65 -2.51 7.18 15.65
CA ALA A 65 -3.50 7.25 14.58
C ALA A 65 -4.92 7.42 15.10
N SER A 66 -5.28 6.74 16.19
CA SER A 66 -6.62 6.84 16.80
C SER A 66 -6.85 8.22 17.41
N SER A 67 -5.91 8.75 18.18
CA SER A 67 -6.00 10.09 18.78
C SER A 67 -6.10 11.18 17.70
N PHE A 68 -5.25 11.14 16.67
CA PHE A 68 -5.32 12.09 15.55
C PHE A 68 -6.62 11.94 14.75
N SER A 69 -7.13 10.72 14.55
CA SER A 69 -8.39 10.50 13.83
C SER A 69 -9.59 11.03 14.60
N ILE A 70 -9.65 10.80 15.92
CA ILE A 70 -10.69 11.34 16.80
C ILE A 70 -10.63 12.87 16.82
N LEU A 71 -9.44 13.44 16.99
CA LEU A 71 -9.26 14.89 17.00
C LEU A 71 -9.65 15.52 15.66
N ALA A 72 -9.29 14.89 14.53
CA ALA A 72 -9.70 15.30 13.20
C ALA A 72 -11.23 15.25 13.04
N TYR A 73 -11.88 14.19 13.56
CA TYR A 73 -13.33 14.06 13.55
C TYR A 73 -14.03 15.16 14.36
N HIS A 74 -13.55 15.44 15.57
CA HIS A 74 -14.08 16.52 16.41
C HIS A 74 -13.91 17.89 15.76
N ASN A 75 -12.73 18.17 15.22
CA ASN A 75 -12.45 19.43 14.53
C ASN A 75 -13.30 19.60 13.28
N ALA A 76 -13.47 18.55 12.46
CA ALA A 76 -14.34 18.58 11.30
C ALA A 76 -15.80 18.88 11.71
N ARG A 77 -16.30 18.25 12.78
CA ARG A 77 -17.66 18.50 13.29
C ARG A 77 -17.83 19.93 13.84
N HIS A 78 -16.80 20.48 14.47
CA HIS A 78 -16.84 21.84 15.02
C HIS A 78 -16.77 22.91 13.91
N ILE A 79 -15.88 22.74 12.93
CA ILE A 79 -15.75 23.62 11.75
C ILE A 79 -17.06 23.68 10.96
N ILE A 80 -17.76 22.55 10.84
CA ILE A 80 -19.06 22.44 10.19
C ILE A 80 -20.13 23.40 10.76
N ARG A 81 -20.04 23.76 12.05
CA ARG A 81 -20.99 24.71 12.68
C ARG A 81 -20.72 26.17 12.31
N ARG A 82 -19.52 26.51 11.83
CA ARG A 82 -19.19 27.86 11.32
C ARG A 82 -19.42 27.87 9.81
N GLN A 83 -20.15 28.86 9.29
CA GLN A 83 -20.65 28.93 7.92
C GLN A 83 -19.54 28.93 6.85
N LEU A 84 -19.05 27.75 6.47
CA LEU A 84 -18.16 27.56 5.33
C LEU A 84 -18.97 27.19 4.07
N PRO A 85 -18.46 27.54 2.87
CA PRO A 85 -19.14 27.22 1.61
C PRO A 85 -19.39 25.71 1.46
N ILE A 86 -20.61 25.36 1.04
CA ILE A 86 -21.16 23.98 1.01
C ILE A 86 -20.24 22.98 0.29
N VAL A 87 -19.52 23.43 -0.75
CA VAL A 87 -18.64 22.56 -1.55
C VAL A 87 -17.38 22.11 -0.78
N ARG A 88 -16.74 23.01 -0.01
CA ARG A 88 -15.54 22.65 0.78
C ARG A 88 -15.88 21.67 1.90
N ARG A 89 -17.05 21.87 2.53
CA ARG A 89 -17.56 21.02 3.61
C ARG A 89 -17.73 19.55 3.20
N LYS A 90 -18.24 19.27 2.00
CA LYS A 90 -18.42 17.89 1.51
C LYS A 90 -17.07 17.17 1.32
N LEU A 91 -16.07 17.90 0.83
CA LEU A 91 -14.72 17.37 0.62
C LEU A 91 -14.05 17.02 1.96
N ASP A 92 -14.08 17.94 2.94
CA ASP A 92 -13.45 17.71 4.24
C ASP A 92 -14.12 16.57 5.02
N LYS A 93 -15.47 16.46 4.94
CA LYS A 93 -16.20 15.33 5.53
C LYS A 93 -15.80 14.00 4.91
N GLN A 94 -15.64 13.96 3.59
CA GLN A 94 -15.23 12.76 2.85
C GLN A 94 -13.80 12.34 3.23
N ILE A 95 -12.87 13.29 3.29
CA ILE A 95 -11.47 13.01 3.67
C ILE A 95 -11.41 12.51 5.12
N THR A 96 -12.13 13.16 6.04
CA THR A 96 -12.13 12.76 7.46
C THR A 96 -12.75 11.36 7.64
N ALA A 97 -13.85 11.06 6.96
CA ALA A 97 -14.47 9.73 6.98
C ALA A 97 -13.53 8.66 6.40
N MET A 98 -12.82 8.98 5.31
CA MET A 98 -11.82 8.10 4.70
C MET A 98 -10.69 7.77 5.68
N ILE A 99 -10.16 8.77 6.40
CA ILE A 99 -9.11 8.57 7.41
C ILE A 99 -9.63 7.72 8.56
N LEU A 100 -10.85 7.98 9.05
CA LEU A 100 -11.43 7.20 10.15
C LEU A 100 -11.58 5.71 9.77
N ILE A 101 -12.12 5.42 8.58
CA ILE A 101 -12.25 4.05 8.07
C ILE A 101 -10.86 3.40 7.94
N ARG A 102 -9.86 4.16 7.46
CA ARG A 102 -8.49 3.67 7.35
C ARG A 102 -7.90 3.27 8.70
N VAL A 103 -8.11 4.09 9.73
CA VAL A 103 -7.61 3.83 11.09
C VAL A 103 -8.35 2.64 11.71
N ILE A 104 -9.68 2.54 11.55
CA ILE A 104 -10.44 1.38 12.01
C ILE A 104 -9.92 0.08 11.36
N ALA A 105 -9.75 0.07 10.03
CA ALA A 105 -9.20 -1.08 9.33
C ALA A 105 -7.77 -1.41 9.77
N PHE A 106 -6.94 -0.38 9.99
CA PHE A 106 -5.59 -0.55 10.52
C PHE A 106 -5.61 -1.25 11.90
N VAL A 107 -6.47 -0.81 12.81
CA VAL A 107 -6.61 -1.41 14.15
C VAL A 107 -7.13 -2.85 14.05
N CYS A 108 -8.21 -3.10 13.30
CA CYS A 108 -8.79 -4.43 13.15
C CYS A 108 -7.83 -5.45 12.53
N LEU A 109 -7.01 -5.04 11.55
CA LEU A 109 -6.08 -5.94 10.87
C LEU A 109 -4.76 -6.12 11.63
N SER A 110 -4.34 -5.12 12.42
CA SER A 110 -3.07 -5.19 13.16
C SER A 110 -3.19 -5.83 14.54
N LEU A 111 -4.34 -5.71 15.20
CA LEU A 111 -4.54 -6.27 16.55
C LEU A 111 -4.32 -7.79 16.63
N PRO A 112 -4.84 -8.64 15.72
CA PRO A 112 -4.69 -10.10 15.82
C PRO A 112 -3.23 -10.53 15.80
N TYR A 113 -2.42 -9.91 14.93
CA TYR A 113 -0.99 -10.18 14.85
C TYR A 113 -0.25 -9.74 16.10
N ASN A 114 -0.52 -8.53 16.61
CA ASN A 114 0.12 -8.05 17.84
C ASN A 114 -0.25 -8.90 19.06
N ALA A 115 -1.52 -9.28 19.20
CA ALA A 115 -1.99 -10.15 20.28
C ALA A 115 -1.32 -11.53 20.22
N TYR A 116 -1.27 -12.14 19.03
CA TYR A 116 -0.57 -13.41 18.83
C TYR A 116 0.92 -13.31 19.16
N ARG A 117 1.59 -12.22 18.75
CA ARG A 117 3.00 -12.01 19.06
C ARG A 117 3.24 -11.92 20.56
N ILE A 118 2.42 -11.17 21.31
CA ILE A 118 2.52 -11.10 22.77
C ILE A 118 2.32 -12.48 23.39
N TYR A 119 1.31 -13.22 22.94
CA TYR A 119 1.07 -14.60 23.39
C TYR A 119 2.28 -15.51 23.15
N ALA A 120 2.84 -15.52 21.93
CA ALA A 120 3.96 -16.37 21.55
C ALA A 120 5.24 -16.10 22.35
N VAL A 121 5.38 -14.88 22.88
CA VAL A 121 6.54 -14.46 23.69
C VAL A 121 6.39 -14.90 25.14
N ASN A 122 5.18 -14.81 25.69
CA ASN A 122 4.90 -15.22 27.07
C ASN A 122 4.77 -16.74 27.21
N PHE A 123 4.36 -17.43 26.14
CA PHE A 123 4.12 -18.87 26.12
C PHE A 123 4.94 -19.53 25.00
N PRO A 124 6.28 -19.60 25.13
CA PRO A 124 7.12 -20.18 24.09
C PRO A 124 6.83 -21.67 23.93
N THR A 125 6.46 -22.08 22.71
CA THR A 125 6.19 -23.49 22.41
C THR A 125 7.49 -24.29 22.39
N PRO A 126 7.62 -25.37 23.19
CA PRO A 126 8.82 -26.19 23.20
C PRO A 126 9.07 -26.84 21.84
N ARG A 127 10.33 -26.82 21.37
CA ARG A 127 10.71 -27.45 20.09
C ARG A 127 10.58 -28.98 20.08
N GLY A 128 10.51 -29.60 21.26
CA GLY A 128 10.34 -31.05 21.40
C GLY A 128 8.92 -31.55 21.06
N MET A 129 7.95 -30.65 20.89
CA MET A 129 6.57 -31.00 20.54
C MET A 129 6.24 -30.52 19.10
N PRO A 130 6.49 -31.35 18.07
CA PRO A 130 6.41 -30.91 16.67
C PRO A 130 5.00 -30.46 16.27
N MET A 131 3.96 -31.10 16.81
CA MET A 131 2.56 -30.74 16.51
C MET A 131 2.19 -29.34 17.01
N ALA A 132 2.54 -29.01 18.26
CA ALA A 132 2.26 -27.68 18.83
C ALA A 132 3.03 -26.58 18.09
N TYR A 133 4.30 -26.87 17.74
CA TYR A 133 5.12 -25.94 16.95
C TYR A 133 4.55 -25.69 15.54
N ALA A 134 4.07 -26.74 14.86
CA ALA A 134 3.44 -26.61 13.55
C ALA A 134 2.18 -25.73 13.61
N ILE A 135 1.32 -25.92 14.62
CA ILE A 135 0.12 -25.09 14.84
C ILE A 135 0.50 -23.63 15.08
N SER A 136 1.50 -23.37 15.93
CA SER A 136 2.00 -22.01 16.18
C SER A 136 2.49 -21.34 14.89
N ARG A 137 3.25 -22.06 14.05
CA ARG A 137 3.72 -21.53 12.76
C ARG A 137 2.60 -21.25 11.77
N LEU A 138 1.56 -22.09 11.74
CA LEU A 138 0.38 -21.85 10.92
C LEU A 138 -0.35 -20.57 11.37
N LEU A 139 -0.61 -20.42 12.66
CA LEU A 139 -1.25 -19.23 13.24
C LEU A 139 -0.45 -17.96 12.97
N GLN A 140 0.89 -18.03 13.14
CA GLN A 140 1.78 -16.92 12.83
C GLN A 140 1.63 -16.48 11.37
N THR A 141 1.60 -17.43 10.44
CA THR A 141 1.47 -17.16 9.00
C THR A 141 0.11 -16.55 8.66
N ILE A 142 -0.98 -17.06 9.26
CA ILE A 142 -2.33 -16.52 9.06
C ILE A 142 -2.42 -15.07 9.54
N PHE A 143 -2.01 -14.79 10.78
CA PHE A 143 -2.08 -13.44 11.32
C PHE A 143 -1.13 -12.47 10.62
N LEU A 144 0.05 -12.92 10.20
CA LEU A 144 0.97 -12.13 9.40
C LEU A 144 0.36 -11.78 8.03
N SER A 145 -0.34 -12.73 7.40
CA SER A 145 -1.03 -12.49 6.12
C SER A 145 -2.13 -11.44 6.26
N ILE A 146 -2.95 -11.53 7.32
CA ILE A 146 -3.96 -10.52 7.67
C ILE A 146 -3.31 -9.14 7.87
N TYR A 147 -2.17 -9.10 8.57
CA TYR A 147 -1.42 -7.87 8.77
C TYR A 147 -0.89 -7.29 7.45
N ILE A 148 -0.40 -8.10 6.52
CA ILE A 148 0.11 -7.63 5.22
C ILE A 148 -1.02 -7.07 4.34
N ILE A 149 -2.23 -7.63 4.40
CA ILE A 149 -3.41 -7.12 3.66
C ILE A 149 -3.69 -5.64 4.00
N ASN A 150 -3.33 -5.19 5.22
CA ASN A 150 -3.46 -3.81 5.64
C ASN A 150 -2.73 -2.81 4.71
N TYR A 151 -1.63 -3.20 4.07
CA TYR A 151 -0.94 -2.33 3.11
C TYR A 151 -1.80 -2.09 1.85
N MET A 152 -2.59 -3.08 1.44
CA MET A 152 -3.47 -3.00 0.27
C MET A 152 -4.73 -2.18 0.55
N VAL A 153 -5.20 -2.15 1.80
CA VAL A 153 -6.41 -1.41 2.20
C VAL A 153 -6.34 0.07 1.82
N SER A 154 -5.17 0.71 1.89
CA SER A 154 -4.99 2.10 1.43
C SER A 154 -5.47 2.28 -0.01
N CYS A 155 -5.01 1.43 -0.92
CA CYS A 155 -5.36 1.50 -2.34
C CYS A 155 -6.87 1.32 -2.57
N TYR A 156 -7.48 0.32 -1.93
CA TYR A 156 -8.91 0.07 -2.06
C TYR A 156 -9.76 1.22 -1.54
N ILE A 157 -9.40 1.79 -0.39
CA ILE A 157 -10.11 2.94 0.19
C ILE A 157 -10.06 4.14 -0.76
N PHE A 158 -8.90 4.44 -1.37
CA PHE A 158 -8.79 5.54 -2.33
C PHE A 158 -9.68 5.33 -3.57
N ILE A 159 -9.75 4.10 -4.08
CA ILE A 159 -10.58 3.77 -5.26
C ILE A 159 -12.08 3.85 -4.93
N ILE A 160 -12.50 3.35 -3.77
CA ILE A 160 -13.92 3.27 -3.38
C ILE A 160 -14.45 4.63 -2.94
N PHE A 161 -13.69 5.38 -2.14
CA PHE A 161 -14.21 6.61 -1.53
C PHE A 161 -13.92 7.86 -2.35
N SER A 162 -12.81 7.95 -3.08
CA SER A 162 -12.49 9.18 -3.81
C SER A 162 -13.13 9.21 -5.20
N SER A 163 -14.34 9.78 -5.27
CA SER A 163 -15.04 10.04 -6.54
C SER A 163 -14.23 10.91 -7.51
N ARG A 164 -13.42 11.84 -7.00
CA ARG A 164 -12.48 12.66 -7.80
C ARG A 164 -11.34 11.82 -8.35
N PHE A 165 -10.73 10.97 -7.53
CA PHE A 165 -9.68 10.06 -7.99
C PHE A 165 -10.21 9.11 -9.07
N ARG A 166 -11.41 8.54 -8.89
CA ARG A 166 -12.05 7.72 -9.92
C ARG A 166 -12.24 8.47 -11.24
N ARG A 167 -12.66 9.74 -11.21
CA ARG A 167 -12.81 10.55 -12.43
C ARG A 167 -11.46 10.82 -13.09
N GLN A 168 -10.41 11.14 -12.32
CA GLN A 168 -9.06 11.35 -12.84
C GLN A 168 -8.47 10.06 -13.42
N VAL A 169 -8.60 8.93 -12.72
CA VAL A 169 -8.15 7.62 -13.20
C VAL A 169 -8.90 7.21 -14.46
N LYS A 170 -10.23 7.37 -14.50
CA LYS A 170 -11.02 7.13 -15.73
C LYS A 170 -10.53 8.03 -16.87
N PHE A 171 -10.31 9.32 -16.62
CA PHE A 171 -9.81 10.24 -17.65
C PHE A 171 -8.42 9.83 -18.18
N VAL A 172 -7.49 9.47 -17.30
CA VAL A 172 -6.13 9.04 -17.68
C VAL A 172 -6.17 7.70 -18.42
N LEU A 173 -6.97 6.74 -17.95
CA LEU A 173 -7.14 5.44 -18.61
C LEU A 173 -7.80 5.59 -19.98
N VAL A 174 -8.89 6.36 -20.08
CA VAL A 174 -9.55 6.65 -21.35
C VAL A 174 -8.59 7.37 -22.30
N LYS A 175 -7.83 8.36 -21.82
CA LYS A 175 -6.83 9.06 -22.63
C LYS A 175 -5.72 8.13 -23.13
N LYS A 176 -5.18 7.26 -22.26
CA LYS A 176 -4.16 6.27 -22.66
C LYS A 176 -4.72 5.23 -23.63
N CYS A 177 -5.92 4.70 -23.38
CA CYS A 177 -6.59 3.78 -24.29
C CYS A 177 -6.88 4.44 -25.64
N TRP A 178 -7.32 5.70 -25.64
CA TRP A 178 -7.56 6.48 -26.86
C TRP A 178 -6.26 6.72 -27.64
N GLN A 179 -5.17 7.09 -26.95
CA GLN A 179 -3.86 7.26 -27.59
C GLN A 179 -3.34 5.95 -28.19
N ARG A 180 -3.50 4.84 -27.46
CA ARG A 180 -3.08 3.52 -27.92
C ARG A 180 -3.94 3.01 -29.09
N TRP A 181 -5.24 3.26 -29.05
CA TRP A 181 -6.17 2.96 -30.15
C TRP A 181 -5.85 3.80 -31.40
N LYS A 182 -5.63 5.11 -31.25
CA LYS A 182 -5.23 6.00 -32.34
C LYS A 182 -3.91 5.54 -32.99
N TYR A 183 -2.93 5.14 -32.19
CA TYR A 183 -1.66 4.59 -32.69
C TYR A 183 -1.88 3.30 -33.48
N TRP A 184 -2.72 2.39 -32.97
CA TRP A 184 -3.02 1.12 -33.63
C TRP A 184 -3.74 1.33 -34.97
N CYS A 185 -4.80 2.15 -35.01
CA CYS A 185 -5.54 2.45 -36.24
C CYS A 185 -4.67 3.14 -37.32
N CYS A 186 -3.74 4.01 -36.92
CA CYS A 186 -2.87 4.69 -37.88
C CYS A 186 -1.83 3.72 -38.48
N HIS A 187 -1.40 2.71 -37.70
CA HIS A 187 -0.45 1.70 -38.17
C HIS A 187 -1.10 0.60 -39.03
N THR A 188 -2.38 0.26 -38.83
CA THR A 188 -3.07 -0.70 -39.70
C THR A 188 -3.47 -0.11 -41.05
N ASN A 189 -3.74 1.19 -41.15
CA ASN A 189 -4.11 1.82 -42.42
C ASN A 189 -2.95 1.88 -43.44
N ASN A 190 -1.70 1.97 -42.97
CA ASN A 190 -0.51 1.99 -43.84
C ASN A 190 -0.05 0.60 -44.33
N ARG A 191 -0.70 -0.50 -43.93
CA ARG A 191 -0.35 -1.86 -44.41
C ARG A 191 -1.22 -2.37 -45.56
N VAL A 192 -2.27 -1.65 -45.94
CA VAL A 192 -3.20 -2.10 -46.98
C VAL A 192 -2.83 -1.58 -48.38
N GLU A 193 -1.90 -0.62 -48.50
CA GLU A 193 -1.62 0.02 -49.81
C GLU A 193 -0.50 -0.52 -50.71
N PRO A 194 0.43 -1.43 -50.35
CA PRO A 194 1.44 -1.84 -51.34
C PRO A 194 0.93 -2.88 -52.34
N PHE A 195 -0.17 -3.60 -52.08
CA PHE A 195 -0.57 -4.74 -52.93
C PHE A 195 -1.30 -4.36 -54.22
N ASN A 196 -1.84 -3.13 -54.34
CA ASN A 196 -2.61 -2.73 -55.52
C ASN A 196 -1.78 -2.02 -56.61
N ILE A 197 -0.52 -1.67 -56.34
CA ILE A 197 0.34 -1.00 -57.34
C ILE A 197 1.08 -2.04 -58.18
N GLU A 198 1.47 -3.17 -57.59
CA GLU A 198 2.22 -4.23 -58.29
C GLU A 198 1.34 -5.01 -59.28
N ALA A 199 0.07 -5.26 -58.94
CA ALA A 199 -0.89 -5.92 -59.84
C ALA A 199 -1.33 -5.05 -61.03
N ARG A 200 -1.29 -3.71 -60.90
CA ARG A 200 -1.63 -2.78 -61.98
C ARG A 200 -0.50 -2.67 -63.01
N ASN A 201 0.76 -2.73 -62.58
CA ASN A 201 1.90 -2.64 -63.50
C ASN A 201 2.07 -3.91 -64.33
N SER A 202 1.73 -5.09 -63.80
CA SER A 202 1.75 -6.35 -64.56
C SER A 202 0.69 -6.45 -65.66
N GLN A 203 -0.36 -5.62 -65.63
CA GLN A 203 -1.40 -5.58 -66.67
C GLN A 203 -1.07 -4.59 -67.81
N ILE A 204 -0.24 -3.58 -67.55
CA ILE A 204 0.14 -2.60 -68.58
C ILE A 204 1.20 -3.20 -69.52
N GLU A 205 2.07 -4.08 -69.03
CA GLU A 205 3.16 -4.69 -69.81
C GLU A 205 2.68 -5.79 -70.79
N SER A 206 1.46 -6.33 -70.60
CA SER A 206 0.86 -7.29 -71.53
C SER A 206 0.11 -6.65 -72.70
N ASP A 207 -0.33 -5.40 -72.57
CA ASP A 207 -1.12 -4.71 -73.60
C ASP A 207 -0.22 -3.94 -74.60
N GLU A 208 1.06 -3.75 -74.30
CA GLU A 208 2.02 -3.06 -75.18
C GLU A 208 2.74 -4.02 -76.17
N ASN A 209 2.43 -5.31 -76.13
CA ASN A 209 3.06 -6.36 -76.96
C ASN A 209 2.10 -7.02 -77.97
N ILE A 210 0.97 -6.38 -78.33
CA ILE A 210 0.05 -6.86 -79.38
C ILE A 210 -0.20 -5.77 -80.42
#